data_AF-A0A3D4VCS2-F1
#
_entry.id   AF-A0A3D4VCS2-F1
#
_cell.length_a   1.000
_cell.length_b   1.000
_cell.length_c   1.000
_cell.angle_alpha   90.00
_cell.angle_beta   90.00
_cell.angle_gamma   90.00
#
_symmetry.space_group_name_H-M   'P 1'
#
loop_
_entity.id
_entity.type
_entity.pdbx_description
1 polymer ?
#
loop_
_entity_poly.entity_id
_entity_poly.type
_entity_poly.pdbx_seq_one_letter_code
_entity_poly.pdbx_strand_id
1 'polypeptide(L)'
;MVAQRKELRNQLDRLEDQRRDLSNELRSENITTSDRTGVEARLKETDARISSVEGQIAQADLAVAKAAAIPGAIVERPPIQRDGPPEELVAIPIVFIMFVLGPLAIAYARRIWKRGATVIAPVPREVHDRLDQMAQSIESIAIETERIGEGQRFLTRVMSEQNRLGAGPAQPIAVPVAEHEQVKRG
;
A
#
# COMPACT_ATOMS: atom_id res chain seq x y z
N MET A 1 18.72 -9.92 41.33
CA MET A 1 19.91 -10.22 42.17
C MET A 1 20.65 -8.97 42.64
N VAL A 2 21.24 -8.14 41.76
CA VAL A 2 22.00 -6.93 42.18
C VAL A 2 21.13 -5.91 42.95
N ALA A 3 19.91 -5.65 42.48
CA ALA A 3 18.96 -4.76 43.15
C ALA A 3 18.51 -5.29 44.53
N GLN A 4 18.23 -6.58 44.63
CA GLN A 4 17.86 -7.24 45.89
C GLN A 4 18.99 -7.17 46.92
N ARG A 5 20.25 -7.40 46.50
CA ARG A 5 21.42 -7.27 47.37
C ARG A 5 21.62 -5.83 47.86
N LYS A 6 21.41 -4.84 46.99
CA LYS A 6 21.49 -3.43 47.37
C LYS A 6 20.44 -3.10 48.44
N GLU A 7 19.22 -3.60 48.27
CA GLU A 7 18.16 -3.39 49.26
C GLU A 7 18.45 -4.07 50.60
N LEU A 8 18.93 -5.32 50.61
CA LEU A 8 19.32 -6.00 51.85
C LEU A 8 20.45 -5.27 52.60
N ARG A 9 21.42 -4.70 51.88
CA ARG A 9 22.48 -3.89 52.50
C ARG A 9 21.95 -2.59 53.09
N ASN A 10 21.07 -1.88 52.37
CA ASN A 10 20.42 -0.69 52.92
C ASN A 10 19.60 -1.02 54.17
N GLN A 11 18.96 -2.20 54.22
CA GLN A 11 18.23 -2.67 55.39
C GLN A 11 19.16 -2.96 56.57
N LEU A 12 20.31 -3.60 56.31
CA LEU A 12 21.33 -3.84 57.32
C LEU A 12 21.85 -2.52 57.90
N ASP A 13 22.23 -1.56 57.05
CA ASP A 13 22.73 -0.25 57.48
C ASP A 13 21.72 0.46 58.40
N ARG A 14 20.43 0.47 58.03
CA ARG A 14 19.36 1.04 58.87
C ARG A 14 19.20 0.33 60.22
N LEU A 15 19.32 -1.00 60.25
CA LEU A 15 19.23 -1.77 61.48
C LEU A 15 20.44 -1.53 62.39
N GLU A 16 21.64 -1.38 61.81
CA GLU A 16 22.85 -1.05 62.55
C GLU A 16 22.79 0.37 63.15
N ASP A 17 22.26 1.34 62.41
CA ASP A 17 21.97 2.68 62.91
C ASP A 17 21.00 2.61 64.10
N GLN A 18 19.86 1.93 63.92
CA GLN A 18 18.88 1.76 64.98
C GLN A 18 19.46 1.06 66.21
N ARG A 19 20.33 0.07 66.03
CA ARG A 19 21.04 -0.61 67.12
C ARG A 19 21.95 0.37 67.88
N ARG A 20 22.69 1.22 67.17
CA ARG A 20 23.57 2.22 67.78
C ARG A 20 22.76 3.21 68.61
N ASP A 21 21.63 3.68 68.09
CA ASP A 21 20.76 4.62 68.79
C ASP A 21 20.18 4.01 70.07
N LEU A 22 19.64 2.78 70.01
CA LEU A 22 19.13 2.06 71.18
C LEU A 22 20.23 1.81 72.23
N SER A 23 21.46 1.50 71.79
CA SER A 23 22.60 1.33 72.70
C SER A 23 22.99 2.64 73.40
N ASN A 24 22.93 3.76 72.69
CA ASN A 24 23.19 5.09 73.25
C ASN A 24 22.10 5.51 74.24
N GLU A 25 20.84 5.18 73.96
CA GLU A 25 19.70 5.41 74.85
C GLU A 25 19.84 4.64 76.18
N LEU A 26 20.28 3.37 76.13
CA LEU A 26 20.57 2.58 77.34
C LEU A 26 21.69 3.16 78.21
N ARG A 27 22.65 3.85 77.59
CA ARG A 27 23.77 4.51 78.27
C ARG A 27 23.40 5.88 78.83
N SER A 28 22.22 6.41 78.50
CA SER A 28 21.77 7.70 79.04
C SER A 28 21.45 7.59 80.54
N GLU A 29 21.86 8.59 81.31
CA GLU A 29 21.71 8.59 82.78
C GLU A 29 20.25 8.77 83.24
N ASN A 30 19.35 9.23 82.36
CA ASN A 30 17.97 9.63 82.70
C ASN A 30 16.89 8.57 82.37
N ILE A 31 17.27 7.32 82.06
CA ILE A 31 16.31 6.27 81.68
C ILE A 31 15.67 5.60 82.90
N THR A 32 14.34 5.41 82.88
CA THR A 32 13.64 4.66 83.94
C THR A 32 13.89 3.16 83.82
N THR A 33 13.71 2.39 84.89
CA THR A 33 13.92 0.92 84.87
C THR A 33 13.01 0.21 83.85
N SER A 34 11.75 0.66 83.72
CA SER A 34 10.80 0.09 82.75
C SER A 34 11.24 0.37 81.31
N ASP A 35 11.71 1.59 81.04
CA ASP A 35 12.20 1.97 79.70
C ASP A 35 13.47 1.21 79.34
N ARG A 36 14.38 1.02 80.30
CA ARG A 36 15.60 0.22 80.12
C ARG A 36 15.28 -1.21 79.69
N THR A 37 14.36 -1.89 80.38
CA THR A 37 13.94 -3.26 79.99
C THR A 37 13.29 -3.29 78.61
N GLY A 38 12.49 -2.28 78.26
CA GLY A 38 11.87 -2.17 76.93
C GLY A 38 12.91 -1.97 75.82
N VAL A 39 13.91 -1.11 76.05
CA VAL A 39 14.99 -0.85 75.09
C VAL A 39 15.92 -2.06 74.94
N GLU A 40 16.23 -2.78 76.02
CA GLU A 40 16.98 -4.04 75.99
C GLU A 40 16.26 -5.12 75.16
N ALA A 41 14.94 -5.25 75.30
CA ALA A 41 14.14 -6.18 74.51
C ALA A 41 14.16 -5.82 73.01
N ARG A 42 14.04 -4.53 72.68
CA ARG A 42 14.15 -4.03 71.29
C ARG A 42 15.53 -4.24 70.70
N LEU A 43 16.59 -4.04 71.49
CA LEU A 43 17.96 -4.27 71.06
C LEU A 43 18.18 -5.74 70.67
N LYS A 44 17.71 -6.67 71.50
CA LYS A 44 17.77 -8.11 71.22
C LYS A 44 17.01 -8.48 69.95
N GLU A 45 15.85 -7.86 69.71
CA GLU A 45 15.08 -8.07 68.48
C GLU A 45 15.83 -7.54 67.25
N THR A 46 16.39 -6.33 67.34
CA THR A 46 17.21 -5.73 66.27
C THR A 46 18.41 -6.61 65.95
N ASP A 47 19.13 -7.12 66.95
CA ASP A 47 20.28 -8.01 66.75
C ASP A 47 19.88 -9.32 66.04
N ALA A 48 18.73 -9.90 66.40
CA ALA A 48 18.20 -11.08 65.71
C ALA A 48 17.86 -10.79 64.23
N ARG A 49 17.31 -9.60 63.94
CA ARG A 49 17.01 -9.15 62.56
C ARG A 49 18.30 -8.92 61.76
N ILE A 50 19.31 -8.28 62.35
CA ILE A 50 20.65 -8.09 61.74
C ILE A 50 21.22 -9.44 61.34
N SER A 51 21.27 -10.41 62.26
CA SER A 51 21.78 -11.75 61.98
C SER A 51 21.02 -12.48 60.87
N SER A 52 19.69 -12.31 60.82
CA SER A 52 18.87 -12.87 59.73
C SER A 52 19.21 -12.24 58.37
N VAL A 53 19.33 -10.91 58.30
CA VAL A 53 19.66 -10.18 57.07
C VAL A 53 21.08 -10.51 56.60
N GLU A 54 22.05 -10.60 57.50
CA GLU A 54 23.42 -11.06 57.19
C GLU A 54 23.42 -12.47 56.58
N GLY A 55 22.63 -13.39 57.16
CA GLY A 55 22.45 -14.74 56.61
C GLY A 55 21.86 -14.74 55.20
N GLN A 56 20.88 -13.87 54.92
CA GLN A 56 20.30 -13.72 53.58
C GLN A 56 21.31 -13.15 52.58
N ILE A 57 22.14 -12.19 52.99
CA ILE A 57 23.21 -11.63 52.16
C ILE A 57 24.22 -12.71 51.80
N ALA A 58 24.66 -13.51 52.79
CA ALA A 58 25.59 -14.62 52.55
C ALA A 58 25.03 -15.66 51.57
N GLN A 59 23.75 -16.02 51.71
CA GLN A 59 23.08 -16.94 50.77
C GLN A 59 22.99 -16.35 49.35
N ALA A 60 22.67 -15.05 49.24
CA ALA A 60 22.62 -14.36 47.96
C ALA A 60 24.00 -14.30 47.28
N ASP A 61 25.07 -14.03 48.04
CA ASP A 61 26.44 -13.99 47.52
C ASP A 61 26.91 -15.39 47.09
N LEU A 62 26.55 -16.46 47.81
CA LEU A 62 26.79 -17.84 47.37
C LEU A 62 26.04 -18.19 46.08
N ALA A 63 24.80 -17.75 45.92
CA ALA A 63 24.04 -17.98 44.69
C ALA A 63 24.67 -17.27 43.48
N VAL A 64 25.17 -16.04 43.67
CA VAL A 64 25.90 -15.30 42.64
C VAL A 64 27.23 -15.97 42.31
N ALA A 65 27.99 -16.42 43.32
CA ALA A 65 29.25 -17.13 43.12
C ALA A 65 29.06 -18.44 42.35
N LYS A 66 28.03 -19.23 42.69
CA LYS A 66 27.67 -20.46 41.96
C LYS A 66 27.30 -20.19 40.50
N ALA A 67 26.55 -19.11 40.24
CA ALA A 67 26.21 -18.71 38.87
C ALA A 67 27.44 -18.22 38.08
N ALA A 68 28.38 -17.55 38.74
CA ALA A 68 29.62 -17.05 38.12
C ALA A 68 30.70 -18.13 37.92
N ALA A 69 30.66 -19.22 38.67
CA ALA A 69 31.65 -20.31 38.63
C ALA A 69 31.49 -21.26 37.42
N ILE A 70 30.50 -21.04 36.55
CA ILE A 70 30.28 -21.82 35.34
C ILE A 70 30.78 -20.99 34.14
N PRO A 71 31.95 -21.32 33.54
CA PRO A 71 32.42 -20.65 32.33
C PRO A 71 31.39 -20.81 31.21
N GLY A 72 30.84 -19.70 30.72
CA GLY A 72 29.82 -19.70 29.66
C GLY A 72 28.37 -19.84 30.14
N ALA A 73 28.09 -19.80 31.45
CA ALA A 73 26.71 -19.70 31.92
C ALA A 73 26.11 -18.33 31.55
N ILE A 74 25.25 -18.33 30.55
CA ILE A 74 24.27 -17.27 30.36
C ILE A 74 23.35 -17.26 31.59
N VAL A 75 23.17 -16.10 32.22
CA VAL A 75 22.07 -15.92 33.17
C VAL A 75 20.79 -16.19 32.38
N GLU A 76 20.14 -17.33 32.62
CA GLU A 76 18.85 -17.63 32.03
C GLU A 76 17.89 -16.54 32.50
N ARG A 77 17.61 -15.59 31.60
CA ARG A 77 16.67 -14.51 31.86
C ARG A 77 15.34 -15.21 32.21
N PRO A 78 14.67 -14.85 33.32
CA PRO A 78 13.36 -15.40 33.62
C PRO A 78 12.51 -15.32 32.36
N PRO A 79 11.81 -16.39 31.95
CA PRO A 79 11.00 -16.36 30.74
C PRO A 79 10.09 -15.15 30.85
N ILE A 80 10.17 -14.25 29.87
CA ILE A 80 9.30 -13.09 29.81
C ILE A 80 7.90 -13.67 29.65
N GLN A 81 7.12 -13.70 30.73
CA GLN A 81 5.70 -14.00 30.67
C GLN A 81 5.07 -12.86 29.89
N ARG A 82 4.83 -13.13 28.61
CA ARG A 82 4.15 -12.22 27.71
C ARG A 82 2.67 -12.37 28.00
N ASP A 83 2.21 -11.65 29.03
CA ASP A 83 0.79 -11.49 29.31
C ASP A 83 0.17 -10.63 28.21
N GLY A 84 -0.18 -11.29 27.10
CA GLY A 84 -0.99 -10.70 26.05
C GLY A 84 -2.44 -10.56 26.49
N PRO A 85 -3.24 -9.72 25.82
CA PRO A 85 -4.68 -9.73 26.02
C PRO A 85 -5.21 -11.17 25.87
N PRO A 86 -6.23 -11.56 26.66
CA PRO A 86 -6.78 -12.92 26.65
C PRO A 86 -7.02 -13.41 25.23
N GLU A 87 -6.69 -14.67 24.97
CA GLU A 87 -6.83 -15.28 23.64
C GLU A 87 -8.25 -15.13 23.08
N GLU A 88 -9.26 -15.11 23.94
CA GLU A 88 -10.66 -14.90 23.57
C GLU A 88 -10.91 -13.52 22.93
N LEU A 89 -10.27 -12.47 23.47
CA LEU A 89 -10.38 -11.09 22.96
C LEU A 89 -9.75 -10.92 21.57
N VAL A 90 -8.82 -11.80 21.19
CA VAL A 90 -8.13 -11.74 19.90
C VAL A 90 -8.70 -12.77 18.91
N ALA A 91 -8.93 -14.00 19.36
CA ALA A 91 -9.36 -15.11 18.50
C ALA A 91 -10.81 -14.96 18.03
N ILE A 92 -11.75 -14.55 18.92
CA ILE A 92 -13.16 -14.40 18.57
C ILE A 92 -13.38 -13.43 17.40
N PRO A 93 -12.84 -12.18 17.43
CA PRO A 93 -13.04 -11.25 16.32
C PRO A 93 -12.34 -11.72 15.04
N ILE A 94 -11.16 -12.35 15.13
CA ILE A 94 -10.46 -12.87 13.95
C ILE A 94 -11.27 -13.98 13.28
N VAL A 95 -11.77 -14.95 14.05
CA VAL A 95 -12.61 -16.04 13.53
C VAL A 95 -13.90 -15.48 12.93
N PHE A 96 -14.55 -14.53 13.60
CA PHE A 96 -15.75 -13.88 13.06
C PHE A 96 -15.48 -13.15 11.74
N ILE A 97 -14.38 -12.39 11.65
CA ILE A 97 -13.98 -11.72 10.41
C ILE A 97 -13.71 -12.75 9.32
N MET A 98 -12.99 -13.83 9.61
CA MET A 98 -12.62 -14.85 8.62
C MET A 98 -13.82 -15.63 8.07
N PHE A 99 -14.78 -16.00 8.92
CA PHE A 99 -15.88 -16.90 8.54
C PHE A 99 -17.19 -16.18 8.23
N VAL A 100 -17.38 -14.94 8.69
CA VAL A 100 -18.61 -14.16 8.46
C VAL A 100 -18.34 -12.98 7.53
N LEU A 101 -17.44 -12.06 7.92
CA LEU A 101 -17.21 -10.84 7.15
C LEU A 101 -16.40 -11.08 5.88
N GLY A 102 -15.47 -12.03 5.88
CA GLY A 102 -14.59 -12.38 4.76
C GLY A 102 -15.38 -12.89 3.54
N PRO A 103 -16.19 -13.95 3.67
CA PRO A 103 -17.03 -14.43 2.58
C PRO A 103 -18.03 -13.38 2.09
N LEU A 104 -18.59 -12.58 3.01
CA LEU A 104 -19.49 -11.48 2.68
C LEU A 104 -18.79 -10.41 1.83
N ALA A 105 -17.59 -9.98 2.23
CA ALA A 105 -16.79 -9.03 1.49
C ALA A 105 -16.43 -9.56 0.09
N ILE A 106 -16.04 -10.83 -0.03
CA ILE A 106 -15.77 -11.48 -1.32
C ILE A 106 -17.03 -11.53 -2.20
N ALA A 107 -18.19 -11.86 -1.62
CA ALA A 107 -19.46 -11.89 -2.35
C ALA A 107 -19.84 -10.50 -2.89
N TYR A 108 -19.67 -9.45 -2.08
CA TYR A 108 -19.90 -8.06 -2.52
C TYR A 108 -18.89 -7.62 -3.57
N ALA A 109 -17.61 -7.92 -3.40
CA ALA A 109 -16.57 -7.62 -4.39
C ALA A 109 -16.89 -8.30 -5.74
N ARG A 110 -17.23 -9.59 -5.72
CA ARG A 110 -17.67 -10.33 -6.93
C ARG A 110 -18.94 -9.74 -7.53
N ARG A 111 -19.90 -9.31 -6.72
CA ARG A 111 -21.13 -8.68 -7.19
C ARG A 111 -20.85 -7.36 -7.90
N ILE A 112 -19.93 -6.55 -7.39
CA ILE A 112 -19.53 -5.28 -8.00
C ILE A 112 -18.79 -5.53 -9.32
N TRP A 113 -17.81 -6.45 -9.33
CA TRP A 113 -17.08 -6.80 -10.55
C TRP A 113 -17.98 -7.38 -11.65
N LYS A 114 -18.93 -8.27 -11.30
CA LYS A 114 -19.88 -8.80 -12.29
C LYS A 114 -20.87 -7.74 -12.80
N ARG A 115 -21.20 -6.74 -11.98
CA ARG A 115 -22.09 -5.63 -12.38
C ARG A 115 -21.39 -4.56 -13.21
N GLY A 116 -20.07 -4.37 -13.02
CA GLY A 116 -19.26 -3.43 -13.82
C GLY A 116 -19.12 -3.80 -15.30
N ALA A 117 -19.50 -5.03 -15.70
CA ALA A 117 -19.53 -5.46 -17.09
C ALA A 117 -20.88 -5.22 -17.78
N THR A 118 -21.88 -4.67 -17.08
CA THR A 118 -23.20 -4.41 -17.66
C THR A 118 -23.39 -2.90 -17.79
N VAL A 119 -23.70 -2.47 -19.02
CA VAL A 119 -23.99 -1.11 -19.48
C VAL A 119 -22.78 -0.29 -19.96
N ILE A 120 -22.01 -0.83 -20.91
CA ILE A 120 -21.77 -0.04 -22.13
C ILE A 120 -23.04 -0.27 -22.95
N ALA A 121 -23.91 0.74 -23.06
CA ALA A 121 -25.05 0.63 -23.95
C ALA A 121 -24.52 0.32 -25.37
N PRO A 122 -25.02 -0.72 -26.07
CA PRO A 122 -24.63 -0.94 -27.44
C PRO A 122 -24.94 0.34 -28.23
N VAL A 123 -24.01 0.76 -29.09
CA VAL A 123 -24.22 1.93 -29.95
C VAL A 123 -25.53 1.70 -30.71
N PRO A 124 -26.50 2.64 -30.66
CA PRO A 124 -27.82 2.45 -31.25
C PRO A 124 -27.72 2.12 -32.74
N ARG A 125 -28.62 1.27 -33.25
CA ARG A 125 -28.63 0.89 -34.68
C ARG A 125 -28.81 2.11 -35.58
N GLU A 126 -29.58 3.08 -35.11
CA GLU A 126 -29.81 4.36 -35.77
C GLU A 126 -28.53 5.16 -36.01
N VAL A 127 -27.51 5.01 -35.15
CA VAL A 127 -26.21 5.67 -35.34
C VAL A 127 -25.43 4.94 -36.44
N HIS A 128 -25.48 3.61 -36.48
CA HIS A 128 -24.83 2.84 -37.54
C HIS A 128 -25.46 3.11 -38.91
N ASP A 129 -26.80 3.10 -38.98
CA ASP A 129 -27.54 3.36 -40.22
C ASP A 129 -27.22 4.77 -40.78
N ARG A 130 -27.08 5.77 -39.89
CA ARG A 130 -26.67 7.12 -40.27
C ARG A 130 -25.23 7.17 -40.77
N LEU A 131 -24.31 6.43 -40.15
CA LEU A 131 -22.92 6.36 -40.59
C LEU A 131 -22.79 5.67 -41.95
N ASP A 132 -23.54 4.59 -42.18
CA ASP A 132 -23.57 3.88 -43.46
C ASP A 132 -24.16 4.78 -44.57
N GLN A 133 -25.25 5.49 -44.27
CA GLN A 133 -25.83 6.46 -45.20
C GLN A 133 -24.87 7.61 -45.52
N MET A 134 -24.13 8.12 -44.52
CA MET A 134 -23.09 9.12 -44.73
C MET A 134 -21.95 8.57 -45.59
N ALA A 135 -21.49 7.34 -45.33
CA ALA A 135 -20.43 6.70 -46.10
C ALA A 135 -20.83 6.56 -47.58
N GLN A 136 -22.05 6.11 -47.86
CA GLN A 136 -22.57 5.99 -49.23
C GLN A 136 -22.72 7.37 -49.92
N SER A 137 -23.15 8.38 -49.16
CA SER A 137 -23.25 9.76 -49.68
C SER A 137 -21.88 10.32 -50.05
N ILE A 138 -20.86 10.06 -49.23
CA ILE A 138 -19.46 10.46 -49.48
C ILE A 138 -18.92 9.76 -50.73
N GLU A 139 -19.18 8.46 -50.89
CA GLU A 139 -18.76 7.71 -52.09
C GLU A 139 -19.40 8.26 -53.37
N SER A 140 -20.68 8.63 -53.33
CA SER A 140 -21.34 9.29 -54.46
C SER A 140 -20.74 10.66 -54.77
N ILE A 141 -20.38 11.44 -53.75
CA ILE A 141 -19.74 12.75 -53.93
C ILE A 141 -18.35 12.58 -54.57
N ALA A 142 -17.61 11.54 -54.19
CA ALA A 142 -16.30 11.26 -54.75
C ALA A 142 -16.38 11.00 -56.26
N ILE A 143 -17.32 10.16 -56.71
CA ILE A 143 -17.55 9.85 -58.13
C ILE A 143 -18.02 11.09 -58.90
N GLU A 144 -18.95 11.86 -58.33
CA GLU A 144 -19.46 13.07 -58.99
C GLU A 144 -18.35 14.14 -59.12
N THR A 145 -17.47 14.25 -58.11
CA THR A 145 -16.33 15.18 -58.17
C THR A 145 -15.32 14.78 -59.25
N GLU A 146 -15.04 13.47 -59.39
CA GLU A 146 -14.23 12.94 -60.48
C GLU A 146 -14.85 13.29 -61.84
N ARG A 147 -16.15 13.01 -62.01
CA ARG A 147 -16.90 13.29 -63.24
C ARG A 147 -16.95 14.78 -63.59
N ILE A 148 -17.21 15.66 -62.61
CA ILE A 148 -17.18 17.11 -62.80
C ILE A 148 -15.78 17.55 -63.22
N GLY A 149 -14.74 17.02 -62.58
CA GLY A 149 -13.35 17.28 -62.94
C GLY A 149 -13.03 16.88 -64.39
N GLU A 150 -13.51 15.71 -64.83
CA GLU A 150 -13.39 15.26 -66.23
C GLU A 150 -14.19 16.13 -67.20
N GLY A 151 -15.41 16.52 -66.83
CA GLY A 151 -16.25 17.42 -67.63
C GLY A 151 -15.59 18.79 -67.84
N GLN A 152 -14.98 19.36 -66.80
CA GLN A 152 -14.23 20.62 -66.88
C GLN A 152 -12.96 20.47 -67.74
N ARG A 153 -12.22 19.37 -67.60
CA ARG A 153 -11.06 19.06 -68.46
C ARG A 153 -11.47 18.92 -69.93
N PHE A 154 -12.59 18.24 -70.19
CA PHE A 154 -13.12 18.05 -71.52
C PHE A 154 -13.55 19.39 -72.14
N LEU A 155 -14.31 20.20 -71.42
CA LEU A 155 -14.72 21.55 -71.87
C LEU A 155 -13.52 22.44 -72.18
N THR A 156 -12.50 22.43 -71.32
CA THR A 156 -11.26 23.20 -71.55
C THR A 156 -10.55 22.72 -72.81
N ARG A 157 -10.45 21.40 -73.02
CA ARG A 157 -9.87 20.82 -74.23
C ARG A 157 -10.67 21.24 -75.47
N VAL A 158 -11.99 21.12 -75.45
CA VAL A 158 -12.87 21.52 -76.57
C VAL A 158 -12.77 23.02 -76.86
N MET A 159 -12.80 23.89 -75.84
CA MET A 159 -12.62 25.33 -76.03
C MET A 159 -11.24 25.65 -76.62
N SER A 160 -10.18 24.95 -76.19
CA SER A 160 -8.84 25.12 -76.76
C SER A 160 -8.74 24.63 -78.20
N GLU A 161 -9.41 23.52 -78.55
CA GLU A 161 -9.48 22.98 -79.90
C GLU A 161 -10.32 23.87 -80.83
N GLN A 162 -11.45 24.39 -80.34
CA GLN A 162 -12.30 25.32 -81.09
C GLN A 162 -11.59 26.66 -81.36
N ASN A 163 -10.79 27.16 -80.41
CA ASN A 163 -9.95 28.34 -80.63
C ASN A 163 -8.83 28.07 -81.64
N ARG A 164 -8.34 26.81 -81.75
CA ARG A 164 -7.40 26.39 -82.80
C ARG A 164 -8.07 26.23 -84.16
N LEU A 165 -9.34 25.82 -84.21
CA LEU A 165 -10.13 25.67 -85.43
C LEU A 165 -10.71 27.01 -85.94
N GLY A 166 -10.86 28.01 -85.07
CA GLY A 166 -11.33 29.36 -85.41
C GLY A 166 -10.24 30.34 -85.87
N ALA A 167 -8.97 29.93 -85.87
CA ALA A 167 -7.82 30.78 -86.21
C ALA A 167 -7.02 30.29 -87.44
N GLY A 168 -7.68 29.64 -88.40
CA GLY A 168 -7.09 29.21 -89.67
C GLY A 168 -7.79 29.87 -90.87
N PRO A 169 -7.06 30.38 -91.90
CA PRO A 169 -7.68 30.97 -93.08
C PRO A 169 -8.48 29.91 -93.85
N ALA A 170 -9.73 30.23 -94.18
CA ALA A 170 -10.59 29.36 -95.00
C ALA A 170 -9.96 29.14 -96.38
N GLN A 171 -9.49 27.92 -96.65
CA GLN A 171 -8.99 27.53 -97.97
C GLN A 171 -10.16 27.04 -98.84
N PRO A 172 -10.36 27.60 -100.06
CA PRO A 172 -11.41 27.17 -100.96
C PRO A 172 -11.10 25.79 -101.55
N ILE A 173 -12.11 24.93 -101.54
CA ILE A 173 -12.05 23.56 -102.07
C ILE A 173 -12.13 23.61 -103.60
N ALA A 174 -11.07 23.20 -104.30
CA ALA A 174 -11.07 23.06 -105.75
C ALA A 174 -11.73 21.73 -106.16
N VAL A 175 -12.78 21.80 -106.97
CA VAL A 175 -13.50 20.64 -107.52
C VAL A 175 -12.78 20.18 -108.79
N PRO A 176 -12.36 18.90 -108.92
CA PRO A 176 -11.70 18.41 -110.13
C PRO A 176 -12.70 18.29 -111.29
N VAL A 177 -12.37 18.93 -112.41
CA VAL A 177 -13.10 18.83 -113.69
C VAL A 177 -12.70 17.52 -114.35
N ALA A 178 -13.67 16.62 -114.58
CA ALA A 178 -13.46 15.37 -115.30
C ALA A 178 -13.29 15.65 -116.81
N GLU A 179 -12.12 15.28 -117.34
CA GLU A 179 -11.82 15.32 -118.77
C GLU A 179 -12.42 14.07 -119.44
N HIS A 180 -13.44 14.28 -120.28
CA HIS A 180 -14.14 13.20 -120.99
C HIS A 180 -13.32 12.74 -122.20
N GLU A 181 -12.75 11.54 -122.07
CA GLU A 181 -12.19 10.73 -123.15
C GLU A 181 -13.30 10.33 -124.14
N GLN A 182 -13.25 10.87 -125.36
CA GLN A 182 -14.16 10.47 -126.45
C GLN A 182 -13.75 9.11 -127.03
N VAL A 183 -14.58 8.11 -126.77
CA VAL A 183 -14.55 6.79 -127.40
C VAL A 183 -15.17 6.88 -128.81
N LYS A 184 -14.40 6.43 -129.81
CA LYS A 184 -14.76 6.33 -131.23
C LYS A 184 -15.79 5.20 -131.48
N ARG A 185 -16.87 5.45 -132.23
CA ARG A 185 -17.73 4.43 -132.86
C ARG A 185 -18.17 4.89 -134.25
N GLY A 186 -18.02 3.98 -135.23
CA GLY A 186 -18.85 3.83 -136.44
C GLY A 186 -18.78 4.92 -137.48
#